data_AF-A0AAE0RAW4-F1
#
_entry.id   AF-A0AAE0RAW4-F1
#
_cell.length_a   1.000
_cell.length_b   1.000
_cell.length_c   1.000
_cell.angle_alpha   90.00
_cell.angle_beta   90.00
_cell.angle_gamma   90.00
#
_symmetry.space_group_name_H-M   'P 1'
#
loop_
_entity.id
_entity.type
_entity.pdbx_description
1 polymer ?
#
loop_
_entity_poly.entity_id
_entity_poly.type
_entity_poly.pdbx_seq_one_letter_code
_entity_poly.pdbx_strand_id
1 'polypeptide(L)'
;MIRHSAGENTYRCAADDSGPSEEDKRDQTLSRAQQSRSTEKEKTDSVEVFTALIRSIKRSQAELLKLMEEKQKAAERQAEGLIKELEQEITIYSSMCSPPHTKNWTEISINTGLSGDTVRTALSQLQQTLNKRVTKTLNDKLKEIVSTELKRIQQYAVDVTLDPDTAHPYLILSADGKQVKGKTDWDFGVATESIKRKGKINPSPKYGLWTVALRNENQYKARAGPAVPLTLREKLEVVGMFVDYEEGLVSFYDVKSRSHIYSFTGQSFTERLYPYLSPSLNEG
;
A
#
# COMPACT_ATOMS: atom_id res chain seq x y z
N MET A 1 -6.43 -12.09 15.83
CA MET A 1 -5.59 -11.31 16.74
C MET A 1 -6.48 -10.35 17.47
N ILE A 2 -6.74 -10.55 18.76
CA ILE A 2 -7.59 -9.65 19.56
C ILE A 2 -6.85 -9.34 20.85
N ARG A 3 -6.81 -8.05 21.19
CA ARG A 3 -6.40 -7.59 22.51
C ARG A 3 -7.42 -8.05 23.54
N HIS A 4 -7.00 -8.82 24.52
CA HIS A 4 -7.58 -8.78 25.84
C HIS A 4 -6.48 -8.52 26.85
N SER A 5 -6.51 -7.33 27.44
CA SER A 5 -5.99 -7.11 28.78
C SER A 5 -7.11 -7.51 29.74
N ALA A 6 -6.89 -8.53 30.56
CA ALA A 6 -7.29 -8.59 31.97
C ALA A 6 -7.05 -9.98 32.56
N GLY A 7 -6.15 -10.04 33.55
CA GLY A 7 -6.34 -10.70 34.85
C GLY A 7 -6.69 -12.19 34.89
N GLU A 8 -5.76 -12.97 35.45
CA GLU A 8 -6.10 -14.21 36.16
C GLU A 8 -7.23 -13.93 37.17
N ASN A 9 -8.29 -14.74 37.18
CA ASN A 9 -8.97 -15.03 38.43
C ASN A 9 -9.71 -16.36 38.42
N THR A 10 -9.41 -17.10 39.48
CA THR A 10 -10.11 -18.25 40.01
C THR A 10 -11.53 -17.87 40.43
N TYR A 11 -12.46 -18.80 40.24
CA TYR A 11 -13.87 -18.66 40.61
C TYR A 11 -14.07 -18.36 42.10
N ARG A 12 -14.81 -17.29 42.43
CA ARG A 12 -15.58 -17.15 43.68
C ARG A 12 -16.81 -16.26 43.49
N CYS A 13 -17.85 -16.59 44.25
CA CYS A 13 -19.24 -16.12 44.16
C CYS A 13 -19.47 -14.69 44.67
N ALA A 14 -20.69 -14.20 44.37
CA ALA A 14 -21.45 -13.07 44.91
C ALA A 14 -21.19 -11.70 44.27
N ALA A 15 -22.29 -11.14 43.73
CA ALA A 15 -22.37 -9.80 43.20
C ALA A 15 -22.44 -8.78 44.33
N ASP A 16 -21.50 -7.85 44.35
CA ASP A 16 -21.66 -6.52 44.94
C ASP A 16 -21.61 -5.51 43.78
N ASP A 17 -22.73 -4.83 43.54
CA ASP A 17 -22.88 -3.74 42.58
C ASP A 17 -22.33 -2.46 43.23
N SER A 18 -21.01 -2.32 43.27
CA SER A 18 -20.32 -1.07 43.58
C SER A 18 -19.79 -0.48 42.28
N GLY A 19 -20.36 0.65 41.84
CA GLY A 19 -19.90 1.39 40.68
C GLY A 19 -18.41 1.76 40.76
N PRO A 20 -17.77 2.08 39.62
CA PRO A 20 -16.32 2.25 39.52
C PRO A 20 -15.83 3.27 40.56
N SER A 21 -14.78 2.90 41.29
CA SER A 21 -14.20 3.72 42.34
C SER A 21 -13.74 5.07 41.78
N GLU A 22 -13.68 6.12 42.60
CA GLU A 22 -13.17 7.44 42.19
C GLU A 22 -11.71 7.40 41.74
N GLU A 23 -10.99 6.31 42.02
CA GLU A 23 -9.63 6.05 41.53
C GLU A 23 -9.67 5.47 40.10
N ASP A 24 -10.56 4.50 39.82
CA ASP A 24 -10.79 3.97 38.47
C ASP A 24 -11.24 5.05 37.48
N LYS A 25 -12.09 5.98 37.91
CA LYS A 25 -12.51 7.12 37.08
C LYS A 25 -11.35 8.05 36.74
N ARG A 26 -10.42 8.26 37.68
CA ARG A 26 -9.23 9.10 37.48
C ARG A 26 -8.25 8.44 36.51
N ASP A 27 -8.01 7.14 36.66
CA ASP A 27 -7.12 6.37 35.78
C ASP A 27 -7.67 6.29 34.35
N GLN A 28 -8.98 6.11 34.19
CA GLN A 28 -9.62 6.11 32.87
C GLN A 28 -9.57 7.49 32.18
N THR A 29 -9.69 8.56 32.96
CA THR A 29 -9.57 9.95 32.45
C THR A 29 -8.13 10.28 32.05
N LEU A 30 -7.14 9.83 32.85
CA LEU A 30 -5.72 10.01 32.55
C LEU A 30 -5.32 9.24 31.27
N SER A 31 -5.81 8.01 31.11
CA SER A 31 -5.56 7.18 29.93
C SER A 31 -6.15 7.80 28.65
N ARG A 32 -7.40 8.31 28.70
CA ARG A 32 -8.01 9.04 27.59
C ARG A 32 -7.26 10.31 27.22
N ALA A 33 -6.81 11.08 28.22
CA ALA A 33 -6.03 12.29 27.99
C ALA A 33 -4.68 11.98 27.33
N GLN A 34 -4.00 10.89 27.74
CA GLN A 34 -2.75 10.43 27.12
C GLN A 34 -2.95 9.99 25.67
N GLN A 35 -4.03 9.25 25.37
CA GLN A 35 -4.33 8.78 24.02
C GLN A 35 -4.73 9.94 23.09
N SER A 36 -5.55 10.89 23.57
CA SER A 36 -5.88 12.11 22.84
C SER A 36 -4.64 12.98 22.57
N ARG A 37 -3.67 12.99 23.48
CA ARG A 37 -2.40 13.73 23.30
C ARG A 37 -1.47 13.02 22.32
N SER A 38 -1.46 11.69 22.31
CA SER A 38 -0.69 10.88 21.35
C SER A 38 -1.20 11.07 19.93
N THR A 39 -2.51 10.99 19.71
CA THR A 39 -3.11 11.15 18.38
C THR A 39 -2.93 12.56 17.83
N GLU A 40 -3.02 13.58 18.68
CA GLU A 40 -2.80 14.97 18.25
C GLU A 40 -1.34 15.24 17.90
N LYS A 41 -0.40 14.59 18.61
CA LYS A 41 1.01 14.61 18.26
C LYS A 41 1.27 13.94 16.91
N GLU A 42 0.69 12.76 16.66
CA GLU A 42 0.83 12.07 15.37
C GLU A 42 0.26 12.88 14.20
N LYS A 43 -0.87 13.58 14.40
CA LYS A 43 -1.41 14.52 13.40
C LYS A 43 -0.44 15.66 13.13
N THR A 44 0.14 16.23 14.19
CA THR A 44 1.10 17.34 14.06
C THR A 44 2.35 16.90 13.31
N ASP A 45 2.93 15.76 13.69
CA ASP A 45 4.11 15.17 13.03
C ASP A 45 3.83 14.88 11.54
N SER A 46 2.64 14.38 11.23
CA SER A 46 2.19 14.14 9.85
C SER A 46 2.08 15.44 9.04
N VAL A 47 1.46 16.48 9.61
CA VAL A 47 1.36 17.82 8.99
C VAL A 47 2.74 18.40 8.73
N GLU A 48 3.69 18.24 9.65
CA GLU A 48 5.06 18.71 9.46
C GLU A 48 5.76 18.02 8.28
N VAL A 49 5.61 16.70 8.16
CA VAL A 49 6.17 15.91 7.05
C VAL A 49 5.57 16.34 5.72
N PHE A 50 4.23 16.47 5.63
CA PHE A 50 3.58 16.92 4.39
C PHE A 50 3.98 18.35 4.03
N THR A 51 4.10 19.24 5.02
CA THR A 51 4.55 20.61 4.81
C THR A 51 6.00 20.65 4.30
N ALA A 52 6.89 19.82 4.85
CA ALA A 52 8.26 19.68 4.39
C ALA A 52 8.32 19.15 2.94
N LEU A 53 7.50 18.15 2.60
CA LEU A 53 7.40 17.60 1.26
C LEU A 53 6.93 18.63 0.24
N ILE A 54 5.86 19.37 0.55
CA ILE A 54 5.34 20.45 -0.33
C ILE A 54 6.41 21.52 -0.53
N ARG A 55 7.13 21.92 0.52
CA ARG A 55 8.25 22.88 0.41
C ARG A 55 9.35 22.34 -0.49
N SER A 56 9.71 21.06 -0.36
CA SER A 56 10.74 20.42 -1.19
C SER A 56 10.36 20.40 -2.67
N ILE A 57 9.12 20.03 -2.99
CA ILE A 57 8.62 20.01 -4.37
C ILE A 57 8.61 21.41 -4.98
N LYS A 58 8.09 22.41 -4.26
CA LYS A 58 8.09 23.80 -4.72
C LYS A 58 9.50 24.33 -5.00
N ARG A 59 10.47 23.98 -4.14
CA ARG A 59 11.89 24.35 -4.35
C ARG A 59 12.45 23.70 -5.61
N SER A 60 12.24 22.39 -5.78
CA SER A 60 12.73 21.66 -6.96
C SER A 60 12.13 22.19 -8.26
N GLN A 61 10.84 22.55 -8.26
CA GLN A 61 10.19 23.18 -9.42
C GLN A 61 10.81 24.54 -9.77
N ALA A 62 11.10 25.38 -8.77
CA ALA A 62 11.72 26.69 -9.00
C ALA A 62 13.15 26.57 -9.53
N GLU A 63 13.95 25.63 -8.98
CA GLU A 63 15.31 25.34 -9.46
C GLU A 63 15.29 24.84 -10.91
N LEU A 64 14.36 23.95 -11.25
CA LEU A 64 14.21 23.44 -12.62
C LEU A 64 13.83 24.56 -13.61
N LEU A 65 12.88 25.42 -13.25
CA LEU A 65 12.47 26.54 -14.09
C LEU A 65 13.63 27.49 -14.38
N LYS A 66 14.39 27.85 -13.33
CA LYS A 66 15.58 28.70 -13.46
C LYS A 66 16.63 28.08 -14.38
N LEU A 67 16.89 26.78 -14.23
CA LEU A 67 17.85 26.06 -15.06
C LEU A 67 17.42 26.02 -16.54
N MET A 68 16.12 25.86 -16.83
CA MET A 68 15.61 25.92 -18.20
C MET A 68 15.78 27.30 -18.82
N GLU A 69 15.46 28.37 -18.09
CA GLU A 69 15.64 29.75 -18.56
C GLU A 69 17.12 30.07 -18.84
N GLU A 70 18.03 29.66 -17.96
CA GLU A 70 19.47 29.84 -18.14
C GLU A 70 19.99 29.09 -19.37
N LYS A 71 19.54 27.84 -19.57
CA LYS A 71 19.92 27.03 -20.74
C LYS A 71 19.37 27.61 -22.04
N GLN A 72 18.14 28.11 -22.04
CA GLN A 72 17.54 28.78 -23.20
C GLN A 72 18.33 30.04 -23.57
N LYS A 73 18.59 30.92 -22.59
CA LYS A 73 19.39 32.15 -22.82
C LYS A 73 20.82 31.85 -23.28
N ALA A 74 21.45 30.80 -22.78
CA ALA A 74 22.78 30.40 -23.21
C ALA A 74 22.78 29.93 -24.68
N ALA A 75 21.78 29.15 -25.09
CA ALA A 75 21.62 28.72 -26.47
C ALA A 75 21.35 29.89 -27.42
N GLU A 76 20.50 30.84 -27.00
CA GLU A 76 20.24 32.08 -27.77
C GLU A 76 21.50 32.90 -27.97
N ARG A 77 22.29 33.14 -26.90
CA ARG A 77 23.58 33.85 -27.03
C ARG A 77 24.57 33.13 -27.94
N GLN A 78 24.59 31.80 -27.91
CA GLN A 78 25.45 31.03 -28.80
C GLN A 78 25.01 31.17 -30.26
N ALA A 79 23.71 31.16 -30.53
CA ALA A 79 23.16 31.37 -31.88
C ALA A 79 23.44 32.79 -32.39
N GLU A 80 23.23 33.81 -31.56
CA GLU A 80 23.56 35.21 -31.90
C GLU A 80 25.04 35.42 -32.22
N GLY A 81 25.93 34.73 -31.50
CA GLY A 81 27.38 34.76 -31.77
C GLY A 81 27.72 34.24 -33.16
N LEU A 82 27.19 33.06 -33.51
CA LEU A 82 27.40 32.44 -34.82
C LEU A 82 26.81 33.28 -35.96
N ILE A 83 25.63 33.88 -35.76
CA ILE A 83 25.01 34.77 -36.76
C ILE A 83 25.92 35.97 -37.03
N LYS A 84 26.44 36.63 -35.98
CA LYS A 84 27.35 37.78 -36.16
C LYS A 84 28.64 37.41 -36.87
N GLU A 85 29.19 36.23 -36.58
CA GLU A 85 30.42 35.73 -37.20
C GLU A 85 30.20 35.49 -38.71
N LEU A 86 29.08 34.84 -39.07
CA LEU A 86 28.66 34.66 -40.46
C LEU A 86 28.37 35.97 -41.18
N GLU A 87 27.70 36.93 -40.54
CA GLU A 87 27.42 38.25 -41.11
C GLU A 87 28.71 39.04 -41.39
N GLN A 88 29.70 38.96 -40.49
CA GLN A 88 31.03 39.56 -40.71
C GLN A 88 31.76 38.89 -41.87
N GLU A 89 31.73 37.56 -41.95
CA GLU A 89 32.34 36.81 -43.04
C GLU A 89 31.70 37.19 -44.39
N ILE A 90 30.36 37.25 -44.46
CA ILE A 90 29.62 37.74 -45.65
C ILE A 90 30.05 39.17 -46.00
N THR A 91 30.14 40.06 -45.02
CA THR A 91 30.52 41.47 -45.23
C THR A 91 31.94 41.57 -45.81
N ILE A 92 32.89 40.80 -45.27
CA ILE A 92 34.27 40.72 -45.76
C ILE A 92 34.27 40.21 -47.21
N TYR A 93 33.60 39.10 -47.50
CA TYR A 93 33.50 38.54 -48.85
C TYR A 93 32.86 39.51 -49.85
N SER A 94 31.83 40.25 -49.42
CA SER A 94 31.13 41.23 -50.25
C SER A 94 32.00 42.45 -50.58
N SER A 95 32.92 42.85 -49.68
CA SER A 95 33.85 43.95 -49.90
C SER A 95 35.04 43.61 -50.83
N MET A 96 35.37 42.32 -50.98
CA MET A 96 36.58 41.88 -51.68
C MET A 96 36.37 41.40 -53.13
N CYS A 97 35.15 41.38 -53.67
CA CYS A 97 34.89 40.89 -55.04
C CYS A 97 33.73 41.62 -55.75
N SER A 98 33.99 42.18 -56.94
CA SER A 98 32.94 42.34 -57.96
C SER A 98 32.55 40.94 -58.47
N PRO A 99 31.28 40.52 -58.41
CA PRO A 99 30.95 39.12 -58.64
C PRO A 99 31.11 38.73 -60.12
N PRO A 100 31.87 37.67 -60.46
CA PRO A 100 31.79 37.06 -61.78
C PRO A 100 30.43 36.37 -61.92
N HIS A 101 29.80 36.52 -63.09
CA HIS A 101 28.51 35.91 -63.41
C HIS A 101 28.55 34.41 -63.15
N THR A 102 27.66 33.91 -62.29
CA THR A 102 27.60 32.48 -61.97
C THR A 102 26.18 31.93 -62.03
N LYS A 103 26.16 30.68 -62.49
CA LYS A 103 25.05 29.85 -62.93
C LYS A 103 23.91 29.75 -61.91
N ASN A 104 22.72 29.50 -62.46
CA ASN A 104 21.47 29.23 -61.76
C ASN A 104 21.63 28.11 -60.70
N TRP A 105 21.38 28.45 -59.43
CA TRP A 105 21.55 27.60 -58.25
C TRP A 105 20.29 26.81 -57.85
N THR A 106 19.30 26.68 -58.73
CA THR A 106 18.03 25.96 -58.46
C THR A 106 18.16 24.45 -58.18
N GLU A 107 19.36 23.88 -58.19
CA GLU A 107 19.58 22.44 -57.95
C GLU A 107 20.21 22.08 -56.60
N ILE A 108 20.49 23.04 -55.72
CA ILE A 108 21.06 22.71 -54.39
C ILE A 108 19.96 22.60 -53.35
N SER A 109 19.46 21.37 -53.19
CA SER A 109 18.65 20.95 -52.04
C SER A 109 19.57 20.69 -50.84
N ILE A 110 19.56 21.61 -49.87
CA ILE A 110 20.26 21.42 -48.60
C ILE A 110 19.40 20.50 -47.72
N ASN A 111 19.95 19.34 -47.34
CA ASN A 111 19.24 18.31 -46.59
C ASN A 111 19.00 18.75 -45.13
N THR A 112 17.79 19.22 -44.85
CA THR A 112 17.28 19.65 -43.54
C THR A 112 17.01 18.50 -42.55
N GLY A 113 17.27 17.24 -42.92
CA GLY A 113 16.89 16.07 -42.12
C GLY A 113 17.70 15.83 -40.83
N LEU A 114 18.92 16.35 -40.72
CA LEU A 114 19.86 15.98 -39.65
C LEU A 114 19.55 16.58 -38.26
N SER A 115 18.72 17.62 -38.17
CA SER A 115 18.41 18.31 -36.91
C SER A 115 17.19 17.73 -36.17
N GLY A 116 16.10 17.43 -36.87
CA GLY A 116 14.85 16.98 -36.26
C GLY A 116 14.93 15.56 -35.68
N ASP A 117 15.59 14.65 -36.38
CA ASP A 117 15.67 13.24 -35.96
C ASP A 117 16.61 13.04 -34.78
N THR A 118 17.68 13.83 -34.71
CA THR A 118 18.60 13.86 -33.56
C THR A 118 17.87 14.33 -32.29
N VAL A 119 17.11 15.42 -32.38
CA VAL A 119 16.32 15.95 -31.25
C VAL A 119 15.20 14.98 -30.85
N ARG A 120 14.49 14.40 -31.82
CA ARG A 120 13.43 13.40 -31.58
C ARG A 120 13.97 12.16 -30.89
N THR A 121 15.16 11.69 -31.29
CA THR A 121 15.84 10.55 -30.68
C THR A 121 16.26 10.86 -29.25
N ALA A 122 16.89 12.02 -29.01
CA ALA A 122 17.29 12.45 -27.68
C ALA A 122 16.09 12.60 -26.72
N LEU A 123 14.97 13.16 -27.19
CA LEU A 123 13.75 13.28 -26.41
C LEU A 123 13.14 11.91 -26.07
N SER A 124 13.12 10.99 -27.04
CA SER A 124 12.62 9.63 -26.84
C SER A 124 13.46 8.87 -25.81
N GLN A 125 14.78 9.00 -25.86
CA GLN A 125 15.69 8.39 -24.89
C GLN A 125 15.51 8.97 -23.48
N LEU A 126 15.33 10.29 -23.37
CA LEU A 126 15.05 10.94 -22.09
C LEU A 126 13.72 10.47 -21.51
N GLN A 127 12.67 10.39 -22.32
CA GLN A 127 11.35 9.90 -21.91
C GLN A 127 11.40 8.45 -21.41
N GLN A 128 12.11 7.56 -22.11
CA GLN A 128 12.29 6.18 -21.66
C GLN A 128 13.07 6.11 -20.34
N THR A 129 14.11 6.92 -20.20
CA THR A 129 14.93 6.98 -18.98
C THR A 129 14.12 7.47 -17.78
N LEU A 130 13.30 8.52 -17.97
CA LEU A 130 12.40 9.04 -16.94
C LEU A 130 11.36 7.99 -16.53
N ASN A 131 10.70 7.35 -17.49
CA ASN A 131 9.72 6.30 -17.22
C ASN A 131 10.34 5.13 -16.43
N LYS A 132 11.53 4.67 -16.84
CA LYS A 132 12.24 3.61 -16.13
C LYS A 132 12.61 4.03 -14.70
N ARG A 133 13.08 5.26 -14.48
CA ARG A 133 13.41 5.79 -13.16
C ARG A 133 12.17 5.90 -12.27
N VAL A 134 11.08 6.49 -12.76
CA VAL A 134 9.83 6.64 -12.01
C VAL A 134 9.28 5.27 -11.60
N THR A 135 9.14 4.34 -12.55
CA THR A 135 8.62 3.00 -12.25
C THR A 135 9.52 2.26 -11.25
N LYS A 136 10.84 2.36 -11.39
CA LYS A 136 11.77 1.75 -10.44
C LYS A 136 11.64 2.36 -9.05
N THR A 137 11.68 3.68 -8.93
CA THR A 137 11.57 4.38 -7.63
C THR A 137 10.24 4.10 -6.94
N LEU A 138 9.12 4.06 -7.68
CA LEU A 138 7.82 3.69 -7.13
C LEU A 138 7.83 2.25 -6.60
N ASN A 139 8.31 1.30 -7.38
CA ASN A 139 8.37 -0.10 -6.97
C ASN A 139 9.28 -0.32 -5.75
N ASP A 140 10.44 0.34 -5.70
CA ASP A 140 11.38 0.21 -4.59
C ASP A 140 10.78 0.81 -3.30
N LYS A 141 10.14 1.99 -3.38
CA LYS A 141 9.42 2.59 -2.25
C LYS A 141 8.22 1.76 -1.79
N LEU A 142 7.45 1.19 -2.73
CA LEU A 142 6.32 0.32 -2.40
C LEU A 142 6.79 -0.93 -1.64
N LYS A 143 7.89 -1.55 -2.08
CA LYS A 143 8.48 -2.70 -1.37
C LYS A 143 8.95 -2.33 0.03
N GLU A 144 9.54 -1.15 0.19
CA GLU A 144 9.98 -0.64 1.50
C GLU A 144 8.79 -0.45 2.43
N ILE A 145 7.74 0.25 1.98
CA ILE A 145 6.50 0.50 2.75
C ILE A 145 5.84 -0.81 3.17
N VAL A 146 5.68 -1.76 2.23
CA VAL A 146 5.08 -3.06 2.54
C VAL A 146 5.92 -3.81 3.57
N SER A 147 7.25 -3.75 3.46
CA SER A 147 8.15 -4.41 4.41
C SER A 147 8.12 -3.78 5.79
N THR A 148 8.05 -2.45 5.89
CA THR A 148 7.96 -1.75 7.17
C THR A 148 6.63 -2.00 7.86
N GLU A 149 5.52 -2.00 7.12
CA GLU A 149 4.20 -2.32 7.66
C GLU A 149 4.13 -3.78 8.13
N LEU A 150 4.68 -4.72 7.35
CA LEU A 150 4.76 -6.11 7.79
C LEU A 150 5.56 -6.27 9.10
N LYS A 151 6.67 -5.55 9.28
CA LYS A 151 7.42 -5.56 10.55
C LYS A 151 6.62 -4.95 11.71
N ARG A 152 5.92 -3.84 11.47
CA ARG A 152 5.04 -3.19 12.45
C ARG A 152 3.84 -4.06 12.83
N ILE A 153 3.35 -4.90 11.93
CA ILE A 153 2.30 -5.87 12.21
C ILE A 153 2.86 -7.05 13.02
N GLN A 154 4.05 -7.53 12.66
CA GLN A 154 4.70 -8.67 13.32
C GLN A 154 5.09 -8.42 14.78
N GLN A 155 5.46 -7.18 15.17
CA GLN A 155 5.78 -6.85 16.57
C GLN A 155 4.61 -7.08 17.54
N TYR A 156 3.37 -7.10 17.05
CA TYR A 156 2.20 -7.36 17.88
C TYR A 156 1.77 -8.82 17.87
N ALA A 157 2.37 -9.67 17.02
CA ALA A 157 1.93 -11.04 16.81
C ALA A 157 1.82 -11.82 18.13
N VAL A 158 0.60 -12.32 18.40
CA VAL A 158 0.32 -13.19 19.54
C VAL A 158 0.09 -14.60 19.01
N ASP A 159 0.66 -15.58 19.71
CA ASP A 159 0.43 -16.99 19.43
C ASP A 159 -1.03 -17.35 19.78
N VAL A 160 -1.75 -17.95 18.84
CA VAL A 160 -3.15 -18.34 19.03
C VAL A 160 -3.24 -19.86 18.93
N THR A 161 -3.77 -20.50 19.97
CA THR A 161 -4.14 -21.91 19.96
C THR A 161 -5.63 -22.04 19.69
N LEU A 162 -6.01 -23.08 18.96
CA LEU A 162 -7.42 -23.41 18.78
C LEU A 162 -7.96 -24.01 20.08
N ASP A 163 -9.09 -23.50 20.56
CA ASP A 163 -9.76 -24.02 21.74
C ASP A 163 -10.47 -25.33 21.37
N PRO A 164 -10.02 -26.49 21.89
CA PRO A 164 -10.56 -27.79 21.54
C PRO A 164 -12.03 -27.95 21.96
N ASP A 165 -12.49 -27.24 22.99
CA ASP A 165 -13.88 -27.33 23.48
C ASP A 165 -14.86 -26.63 22.53
N THR A 166 -14.35 -25.72 21.70
CA THR A 166 -15.13 -25.02 20.67
C THR A 166 -15.00 -25.63 19.27
N ALA A 167 -14.04 -26.54 19.08
CA ALA A 167 -13.78 -27.17 17.81
C ALA A 167 -14.87 -28.20 17.45
N HIS A 168 -15.19 -28.31 16.16
CA HIS A 168 -16.10 -29.34 15.69
C HIS A 168 -15.49 -30.74 15.93
N PRO A 169 -16.25 -31.76 16.39
CA PRO A 169 -15.72 -33.09 16.74
C PRO A 169 -14.96 -33.86 15.63
N TYR A 170 -15.00 -33.39 14.39
CA TYR A 170 -14.35 -34.02 13.22
C TYR A 170 -13.13 -33.23 12.73
N LEU A 171 -12.66 -32.27 13.51
CA LEU A 171 -11.52 -31.42 13.17
C LEU A 171 -10.25 -32.09 13.68
N ILE A 172 -9.41 -32.58 12.77
CA ILE A 172 -8.11 -33.15 13.12
C ILE A 172 -7.15 -31.98 13.37
N LEU A 173 -6.84 -31.76 14.64
CA LEU A 173 -5.83 -30.81 15.09
C LEU A 173 -4.47 -31.50 15.20
N SER A 174 -3.39 -30.77 14.91
CA SER A 174 -2.06 -31.15 15.36
C SER A 174 -1.99 -31.18 16.90
N ALA A 175 -1.01 -31.91 17.44
CA ALA A 175 -0.84 -32.06 18.90
C ALA A 175 -0.65 -30.72 19.63
N ASP A 176 -0.13 -29.69 18.94
CA ASP A 176 0.01 -28.33 19.48
C ASP A 176 -1.27 -27.48 19.38
N GLY A 177 -2.33 -27.99 18.76
CA GLY A 177 -3.60 -27.27 18.55
C GLY A 177 -3.52 -26.12 17.55
N LYS A 178 -2.47 -26.05 16.72
CA LYS A 178 -2.20 -24.90 15.84
C LYS A 178 -2.41 -25.15 14.35
N GLN A 179 -2.53 -26.40 13.92
CA GLN A 179 -2.64 -26.76 12.50
C GLN A 179 -3.85 -27.63 12.22
N VAL A 180 -4.47 -27.38 11.06
CA VAL A 180 -5.47 -28.23 10.42
C VAL A 180 -4.93 -28.57 9.04
N LYS A 181 -4.91 -29.86 8.65
CA LYS A 181 -4.33 -30.32 7.38
C LYS A 181 -5.37 -31.00 6.49
N GLY A 182 -5.10 -30.99 5.17
CA GLY A 182 -5.83 -31.78 4.17
C GLY A 182 -7.26 -31.32 3.87
N LYS A 183 -7.62 -30.07 4.19
CA LYS A 183 -8.98 -29.55 3.98
C LYS A 183 -9.15 -28.95 2.59
N THR A 184 -10.21 -29.36 1.91
CA THR A 184 -10.62 -28.90 0.58
C THR A 184 -11.58 -27.71 0.63
N ASP A 185 -12.23 -27.55 1.79
CA ASP A 185 -13.20 -26.50 2.09
C ASP A 185 -12.93 -25.94 3.48
N TRP A 186 -12.89 -24.61 3.64
CA TRP A 186 -12.79 -23.96 4.94
C TRP A 186 -13.20 -22.49 4.90
N ASP A 187 -13.57 -21.91 6.04
CA ASP A 187 -13.64 -20.46 6.26
C ASP A 187 -12.69 -20.10 7.41
N PHE A 188 -11.89 -19.06 7.23
CA PHE A 188 -10.92 -18.57 8.21
C PHE A 188 -11.03 -17.06 8.34
N GLY A 189 -11.02 -16.55 9.58
CA GLY A 189 -11.09 -15.12 9.82
C GLY A 189 -11.34 -14.74 11.27
N VAL A 190 -12.13 -13.69 11.48
CA VAL A 190 -12.61 -13.27 12.81
C VAL A 190 -14.13 -13.22 12.87
N ALA A 191 -14.63 -13.47 14.08
CA ALA A 191 -16.03 -13.38 14.46
C ALA A 191 -16.20 -12.38 15.60
N THR A 192 -17.37 -11.74 15.73
CA THR A 192 -17.74 -11.06 16.99
C THR A 192 -18.05 -12.05 18.11
N GLU A 193 -18.01 -11.61 19.36
CA GLU A 193 -18.36 -12.41 20.53
C GLU A 193 -19.79 -12.98 20.45
N SER A 194 -20.72 -12.16 19.96
CA SER A 194 -22.16 -12.48 19.91
C SER A 194 -22.59 -13.29 18.69
N ILE A 195 -21.67 -13.75 17.83
CA ILE A 195 -22.06 -14.47 16.62
C ILE A 195 -22.98 -15.65 16.96
N LYS A 196 -24.01 -15.84 16.14
CA LYS A 196 -24.83 -17.04 16.24
C LYS A 196 -23.91 -18.24 16.00
N ARG A 197 -23.89 -19.21 16.93
CA ARG A 197 -23.01 -20.40 16.82
C ARG A 197 -23.74 -21.63 16.27
N LYS A 198 -25.06 -21.57 16.11
CA LYS A 198 -25.91 -22.70 15.70
C LYS A 198 -26.75 -22.37 14.47
N GLY A 199 -26.86 -23.33 13.56
CA GLY A 199 -27.66 -23.24 12.34
C GLY A 199 -26.88 -22.69 11.13
N LYS A 200 -27.54 -22.62 9.97
CA LYS A 200 -26.92 -22.14 8.72
C LYS A 200 -26.78 -20.61 8.77
N ILE A 201 -25.53 -20.13 8.76
CA ILE A 201 -25.21 -18.71 8.74
C ILE A 201 -24.50 -18.41 7.43
N ASN A 202 -24.93 -17.36 6.74
CA ASN A 202 -24.19 -16.86 5.59
C ASN A 202 -23.08 -15.93 6.12
N PRO A 203 -21.80 -16.33 6.06
CA PRO A 203 -20.73 -15.51 6.60
C PRO A 203 -20.67 -14.18 5.86
N SER A 204 -20.74 -13.08 6.60
CA SER A 204 -20.49 -11.72 6.12
C SER A 204 -20.33 -10.74 7.29
N PRO A 205 -19.71 -9.57 7.06
CA PRO A 205 -19.56 -8.53 8.07
C PRO A 205 -20.87 -8.15 8.75
N LYS A 206 -21.99 -8.16 7.99
CA LYS A 206 -23.34 -7.89 8.49
C LYS A 206 -23.74 -8.80 9.66
N TYR A 207 -23.22 -10.02 9.71
CA TYR A 207 -23.49 -11.01 10.75
C TYR A 207 -22.30 -11.22 11.69
N GLY A 208 -21.39 -10.24 11.74
CA GLY A 208 -20.22 -10.28 12.63
C GLY A 208 -19.14 -11.26 12.21
N LEU A 209 -19.03 -11.59 10.92
CA LEU A 209 -18.02 -12.51 10.38
C LEU A 209 -17.20 -11.86 9.26
N TRP A 210 -15.88 -11.77 9.42
CA TRP A 210 -14.94 -11.30 8.41
C TRP A 210 -14.02 -12.44 8.03
N THR A 211 -14.35 -13.15 6.96
CA THR A 211 -13.68 -14.41 6.61
C THR A 211 -13.29 -14.50 5.14
N VAL A 212 -12.20 -15.22 4.89
CA VAL A 212 -11.83 -15.76 3.58
C VAL A 212 -12.11 -17.26 3.56
N ALA A 213 -12.48 -17.77 2.40
CA ALA A 213 -12.99 -19.11 2.25
C ALA A 213 -12.33 -19.84 1.08
N LEU A 214 -11.98 -21.11 1.28
CA LEU A 214 -11.68 -22.07 0.22
C LEU A 214 -12.89 -22.96 -0.03
N ARG A 215 -13.23 -23.18 -1.30
CA ARG A 215 -14.25 -24.13 -1.74
C ARG A 215 -13.74 -24.95 -2.92
N ASN A 216 -14.14 -26.21 -3.01
CA ASN A 216 -13.80 -27.10 -4.12
C ASN A 216 -12.28 -27.13 -4.40
N GLU A 217 -11.45 -27.12 -3.34
CA GLU A 217 -9.98 -27.18 -3.37
C GLU A 217 -9.23 -25.99 -3.99
N ASN A 218 -9.85 -25.18 -4.84
CA ASN A 218 -9.18 -24.12 -5.59
C ASN A 218 -9.97 -22.81 -5.71
N GLN A 219 -11.21 -22.73 -5.23
CA GLN A 219 -12.01 -21.52 -5.30
C GLN A 219 -11.87 -20.71 -4.01
N TYR A 220 -11.09 -19.64 -4.08
CA TYR A 220 -10.91 -18.72 -2.97
C TYR A 220 -11.89 -17.55 -3.07
N LYS A 221 -12.53 -17.18 -1.95
CA LYS A 221 -13.54 -16.11 -1.90
C LYS A 221 -13.43 -15.33 -0.60
N ALA A 222 -13.58 -14.01 -0.66
CA ALA A 222 -13.83 -13.18 0.53
C ALA A 222 -15.34 -13.10 0.79
N ARG A 223 -15.73 -13.29 2.05
CA ARG A 223 -17.14 -13.30 2.49
C ARG A 223 -17.63 -11.88 2.81
N ALA A 224 -17.74 -11.01 1.81
CA ALA A 224 -18.07 -9.58 2.00
C ALA A 224 -19.58 -9.25 1.95
N GLY A 225 -20.46 -10.25 2.10
CA GLY A 225 -21.89 -10.13 1.78
C GLY A 225 -22.17 -10.87 0.48
N PRO A 226 -22.15 -10.21 -0.70
CA PRO A 226 -21.84 -10.92 -1.92
C PRO A 226 -20.41 -11.46 -1.83
N ALA A 227 -20.21 -12.72 -2.18
CA ALA A 227 -18.87 -13.31 -2.16
C ALA A 227 -18.01 -12.69 -3.28
N VAL A 228 -16.80 -12.25 -2.93
CA VAL A 228 -15.84 -11.70 -3.90
C VAL A 228 -14.86 -12.80 -4.26
N PRO A 229 -14.79 -13.25 -5.53
CA PRO A 229 -13.80 -14.23 -5.97
C PRO A 229 -12.38 -13.68 -5.82
N LEU A 230 -11.47 -14.51 -5.32
CA LEU A 230 -10.06 -14.18 -5.14
C LEU A 230 -9.22 -14.97 -6.14
N THR A 231 -8.38 -14.26 -6.91
CA THR A 231 -7.46 -14.89 -7.87
C THR A 231 -6.09 -15.02 -7.22
N LEU A 232 -5.71 -16.25 -6.87
CA LEU A 232 -4.42 -16.56 -6.27
C LEU A 232 -3.52 -17.25 -7.29
N ARG A 233 -2.23 -16.93 -7.28
CA ARG A 233 -1.24 -17.52 -8.20
C ARG A 233 -0.81 -18.92 -7.77
N GLU A 234 -0.81 -19.15 -6.46
CA GLU A 234 -0.38 -20.40 -5.82
C GLU A 234 -1.44 -20.81 -4.78
N LYS A 235 -1.43 -22.09 -4.41
CA LYS A 235 -2.32 -22.62 -3.37
C LYS A 235 -1.87 -22.10 -2.00
N LEU A 236 -2.80 -21.58 -1.21
CA LEU A 236 -2.49 -21.09 0.13
C LEU A 236 -2.12 -22.25 1.06
N GLU A 237 -0.97 -22.15 1.69
CA GLU A 237 -0.56 -23.07 2.75
C GLU A 237 -0.66 -22.44 4.14
N VAL A 238 -0.29 -21.16 4.27
CA VAL A 238 -0.31 -20.42 5.54
C VAL A 238 -0.94 -19.05 5.30
N VAL A 239 -2.08 -18.81 5.94
CA VAL A 239 -2.81 -17.54 5.85
C VAL A 239 -2.56 -16.73 7.11
N GLY A 240 -1.98 -15.54 6.93
CA GLY A 240 -1.84 -14.54 7.97
C GLY A 240 -3.07 -13.66 8.04
N MET A 241 -3.49 -13.30 9.24
CA MET A 241 -4.61 -12.38 9.47
C MET A 241 -4.20 -11.28 10.43
N PHE A 242 -4.44 -10.04 10.02
CA PHE A 242 -4.22 -8.84 10.80
C PHE A 242 -5.55 -8.13 11.07
N VAL A 243 -5.71 -7.60 12.26
CA VAL A 243 -6.89 -6.83 12.66
C VAL A 243 -6.42 -5.51 13.24
N ASP A 244 -6.85 -4.40 12.65
CA ASP A 244 -6.77 -3.08 13.25
C ASP A 244 -8.17 -2.72 13.76
N TYR A 245 -8.33 -2.75 15.08
CA TYR A 245 -9.64 -2.54 15.69
C TYR A 245 -10.08 -1.07 15.59
N GLU A 246 -9.14 -0.13 15.75
CA GLU A 246 -9.44 1.31 15.77
C GLU A 246 -9.71 1.83 14.35
N GLU A 247 -8.93 1.37 13.36
CA GLU A 247 -9.10 1.74 11.95
C GLU A 247 -10.17 0.90 11.22
N GLY A 248 -10.79 -0.07 11.91
CA GLY A 248 -11.86 -0.87 11.32
C GLY A 248 -11.38 -1.77 10.19
N LEU A 249 -10.21 -2.41 10.34
CA LEU A 249 -9.55 -3.19 9.29
C LEU A 249 -9.41 -4.66 9.67
N VAL A 250 -9.77 -5.56 8.75
CA VAL A 250 -9.35 -6.98 8.79
C VAL A 250 -8.65 -7.32 7.47
N SER A 251 -7.37 -7.67 7.52
CA SER A 251 -6.55 -7.97 6.34
C SER A 251 -5.99 -9.38 6.36
N PHE A 252 -5.98 -10.02 5.19
CA PHE A 252 -5.49 -11.37 4.98
C PHE A 252 -4.29 -11.36 4.05
N TYR A 253 -3.29 -12.18 4.35
CA TYR A 253 -2.03 -12.27 3.61
C TYR A 253 -1.62 -13.71 3.42
N ASP A 254 -1.00 -14.00 2.28
CA ASP A 254 -0.23 -15.22 2.12
C ASP A 254 1.14 -15.01 2.77
N VAL A 255 1.40 -15.78 3.82
CA VAL A 255 2.64 -15.64 4.60
C VAL A 255 3.86 -16.07 3.79
N LYS A 256 3.71 -17.07 2.90
CA LYS A 256 4.84 -17.58 2.11
C LYS A 256 5.26 -16.58 1.05
N SER A 257 4.30 -16.14 0.22
CA SER A 257 4.58 -15.18 -0.85
C SER A 257 4.66 -13.73 -0.36
N ARG A 258 4.36 -13.46 0.91
CA ARG A 258 4.27 -12.13 1.52
C ARG A 258 3.36 -11.20 0.73
N SER A 259 2.30 -11.76 0.15
CA SER A 259 1.37 -11.02 -0.69
C SER A 259 0.05 -10.79 0.03
N HIS A 260 -0.57 -9.65 -0.27
CA HIS A 260 -1.91 -9.33 0.20
C HIS A 260 -2.95 -10.20 -0.53
N ILE A 261 -3.92 -10.70 0.22
CA ILE A 261 -5.04 -11.50 -0.31
C ILE A 261 -6.30 -10.63 -0.40
N TYR A 262 -6.73 -10.05 0.73
CA TYR A 262 -7.97 -9.27 0.81
C TYR A 262 -8.01 -8.43 2.09
N SER A 263 -8.72 -7.30 2.05
CA SER A 263 -8.99 -6.46 3.22
C SER A 263 -10.46 -6.07 3.31
N PHE A 264 -11.04 -6.23 4.50
CA PHE A 264 -12.28 -5.60 4.90
C PHE A 264 -11.94 -4.26 5.55
N THR A 265 -12.35 -3.15 4.93
CA THR A 265 -12.02 -1.79 5.36
C THR A 265 -13.28 -1.05 5.82
N GLY A 266 -13.11 0.01 6.62
CA GLY A 266 -14.22 0.87 7.05
C GLY A 266 -15.24 0.14 7.94
N GLN A 267 -14.78 -0.84 8.71
CA GLN A 267 -15.63 -1.58 9.65
C GLN A 267 -15.75 -0.80 10.96
N SER A 268 -16.88 -0.97 11.66
CA SER A 268 -17.05 -0.39 12.99
C SER A 268 -17.29 -1.53 13.97
N PHE A 269 -16.23 -1.92 14.69
CA PHE A 269 -16.31 -3.00 15.66
C PHE A 269 -16.85 -2.48 16.99
N THR A 270 -17.97 -3.03 17.44
CA THR A 270 -18.60 -2.67 18.72
C THR A 270 -18.43 -3.75 19.79
N GLU A 271 -17.86 -4.90 19.41
CA GLU A 271 -17.74 -6.09 20.25
C GLU A 271 -16.34 -6.67 20.15
N ARG A 272 -15.97 -7.46 21.15
CA ARG A 272 -14.75 -8.27 21.12
C ARG A 272 -14.78 -9.18 19.90
N LEU A 273 -13.65 -9.27 19.22
CA LEU A 273 -13.49 -10.20 18.12
C LEU A 273 -12.87 -11.51 18.65
N TYR A 274 -13.07 -12.60 17.95
CA TYR A 274 -12.47 -13.90 18.25
C TYR A 274 -11.97 -14.53 16.94
N PRO A 275 -10.84 -15.26 16.94
CA PRO A 275 -10.44 -16.05 15.79
C PRO A 275 -11.56 -17.03 15.41
N TYR A 276 -11.84 -17.14 14.13
CA TYR A 276 -12.88 -18.00 13.60
C TYR A 276 -12.26 -18.96 12.58
N LEU A 277 -12.50 -20.25 12.79
CA LEU A 277 -12.13 -21.30 11.86
C LEU A 277 -13.29 -22.29 11.72
N SER A 278 -13.74 -22.47 10.49
CA SER A 278 -14.74 -23.48 10.13
C SER A 278 -14.15 -24.37 9.03
N PRO A 279 -13.70 -25.59 9.35
CA PRO A 279 -12.96 -26.45 8.43
C PRO A 279 -13.84 -27.22 7.43
N SER A 280 -15.16 -26.91 7.38
CA SER A 280 -16.19 -27.67 6.65
C SER A 280 -16.19 -29.19 6.94
N LEU A 281 -17.15 -29.92 6.37
CA LEU A 281 -17.13 -31.39 6.40
C LEU A 281 -16.03 -31.89 5.44
N ASN A 282 -15.36 -32.99 5.78
CA ASN A 282 -14.57 -33.71 4.79
C ASN A 282 -15.56 -34.28 3.77
N GLU A 283 -15.40 -33.98 2.49
CA GLU A 283 -15.95 -34.90 1.48
C GLU A 283 -15.10 -36.18 1.60
N GLY A 284 -15.76 -37.28 1.94
CA GLY A 284 -15.14 -38.54 2.34
C GLY A 284 -14.36 -39.23 1.23
#